data_AF-A0A8T3XHJ0-F1
#
_entry.id   AF-A0A8T3XHJ0-F1
#
_cell.length_a   1.000
_cell.length_b   1.000
_cell.length_c   1.000
_cell.angle_alpha   90.00
_cell.angle_beta   90.00
_cell.angle_gamma   90.00
#
_symmetry.space_group_name_H-M   'P 1'
#
loop_
_entity.id
_entity.type
_entity.pdbx_description
1 polymer ?
#
loop_
_entity_poly.entity_id
_entity_poly.type
_entity_poly.pdbx_seq_one_letter_code
_entity_poly.pdbx_strand_id
1 'polypeptide(L)'
;MEEVAKRPKPSGNLLFSVLGGNLDRLEALHHGLAETPLKEFYPHLNLEELIVFEIASWELRSTHDSGLRNAVRSRDIYGIFDYIFGYGFPRVHRYEPTSKILKGRYARMNPFKGRNLRHRLQRVSLGVVNDLIDALKAPVNKYLFESDFEDFSRFTDMDATKMLGFQPKRYNRKHRESIAQRYAAEIARFISQYLGDYVPTPNQGQLFPVADRYSRRVPVHS
;
A
#
# COMPACT_ATOMS: atom_id res chain seq x y z
N MET A 1 -22.08 19.10 15.17
CA MET A 1 -21.63 17.97 14.33
C MET A 1 -20.51 18.52 13.46
N GLU A 2 -19.27 18.05 13.63
CA GLU A 2 -18.17 18.46 12.73
C GLU A 2 -18.41 17.85 11.35
N GLU A 3 -18.37 18.69 10.32
CA GLU A 3 -18.49 18.27 8.92
C GLU A 3 -17.32 17.34 8.58
N VAL A 4 -17.63 16.08 8.25
CA VAL A 4 -16.60 15.11 7.89
C VAL A 4 -16.01 15.49 6.53
N ALA A 5 -14.80 16.07 6.55
CA ALA A 5 -14.09 16.42 5.33
C ALA A 5 -13.84 15.18 4.46
N LYS A 6 -14.44 15.16 3.27
CA LYS A 6 -14.28 14.07 2.30
C LYS A 6 -12.87 14.09 1.71
N ARG A 7 -12.19 12.95 1.77
CA ARG A 7 -10.87 12.77 1.14
C ARG A 7 -11.01 12.78 -0.39
N PRO A 8 -10.15 13.50 -1.13
CA PRO A 8 -10.17 13.46 -2.58
C PRO A 8 -9.76 12.08 -3.10
N LYS A 9 -10.41 11.61 -4.16
CA LYS A 9 -10.10 10.32 -4.81
C LYS A 9 -8.75 10.38 -5.51
N PRO A 10 -7.86 9.37 -5.36
CA PRO A 10 -6.65 9.29 -6.16
C PRO A 10 -7.03 9.15 -7.63
N SER A 11 -6.29 9.81 -8.52
CA SER A 11 -6.37 9.54 -9.95
C SER A 11 -5.30 8.53 -10.36
N GLY A 12 -5.54 7.79 -11.45
CA GLY A 12 -4.53 6.90 -12.02
C GLY A 12 -3.21 7.61 -12.31
N ASN A 13 -3.27 8.84 -12.84
CA ASN A 13 -2.07 9.66 -13.09
C ASN A 13 -1.29 9.97 -11.81
N LEU A 14 -1.99 10.25 -10.69
CA LEU A 14 -1.32 10.49 -9.41
C LEU A 14 -0.60 9.22 -8.93
N LEU A 15 -1.27 8.06 -8.97
CA LEU A 15 -0.66 6.79 -8.56
C LEU A 15 0.54 6.42 -9.44
N PHE A 16 0.38 6.52 -10.76
CA PHE A 16 1.45 6.23 -11.72
C PHE A 16 2.68 7.12 -11.47
N SER A 17 2.46 8.41 -11.21
CA SER A 17 3.56 9.33 -10.90
C SER A 17 4.21 9.09 -9.54
N VAL A 18 3.43 8.80 -8.49
CA VAL A 18 3.97 8.48 -7.14
C VAL A 18 4.87 7.25 -7.18
N LEU A 19 4.56 6.28 -8.04
CA LEU A 19 5.35 5.07 -8.22
C LEU A 19 6.51 5.24 -9.21
N GLY A 20 6.76 6.45 -9.71
CA GLY A 20 7.84 6.73 -10.67
C GLY A 20 7.64 6.07 -12.03
N GLY A 21 6.40 5.75 -12.39
CA GLY A 21 6.07 5.01 -13.62
C GLY A 21 6.52 3.55 -13.60
N ASN A 22 6.87 3.01 -12.44
CA ASN A 22 7.36 1.64 -12.31
C ASN A 22 6.19 0.64 -12.32
N LEU A 23 6.17 -0.22 -13.34
CA LEU A 23 5.15 -1.25 -13.54
C LEU A 23 5.18 -2.35 -12.46
N ASP A 24 6.37 -2.81 -12.06
CA ASP A 24 6.50 -3.85 -11.03
C ASP A 24 5.93 -3.38 -9.68
N ARG A 25 6.02 -2.07 -9.39
CA ARG A 25 5.40 -1.48 -8.20
C ARG A 25 3.90 -1.32 -8.29
N LEU A 26 3.38 -1.03 -9.49
CA LEU A 26 1.93 -1.04 -9.69
C LEU A 26 1.38 -2.45 -9.47
N GLU A 27 2.08 -3.47 -9.97
CA GLU A 27 1.77 -4.88 -9.76
C GLU A 27 1.81 -5.24 -8.28
N ALA A 28 2.91 -4.94 -7.58
CA ALA A 28 3.02 -5.17 -6.14
C ALA A 28 1.92 -4.44 -5.34
N LEU A 29 1.60 -3.19 -5.69
CA LEU A 29 0.53 -2.42 -5.05
C LEU A 29 -0.82 -3.10 -5.24
N HIS A 30 -1.12 -3.55 -6.45
CA HIS A 30 -2.36 -4.23 -6.76
C HIS A 30 -2.48 -5.56 -5.99
N HIS A 31 -1.43 -6.39 -5.98
CA HIS A 31 -1.44 -7.65 -5.24
C HIS A 31 -1.59 -7.44 -3.74
N GLY A 32 -0.88 -6.45 -3.17
CA GLY A 32 -1.08 -6.04 -1.78
C GLY A 32 -2.54 -5.71 -1.52
N LEU A 33 -3.09 -4.75 -2.27
CA LEU A 33 -4.48 -4.30 -2.14
C LEU A 33 -5.52 -5.44 -2.25
N ALA A 34 -5.24 -6.47 -3.06
CA ALA A 34 -6.11 -7.62 -3.21
C ALA A 34 -6.00 -8.63 -2.05
N GLU A 35 -4.84 -8.72 -1.41
CA GLU A 35 -4.54 -9.72 -0.38
C GLU A 35 -4.67 -9.22 1.06
N THR A 36 -4.51 -7.92 1.29
CA THR A 36 -4.50 -7.33 2.64
C THR A 36 -5.78 -6.53 2.95
N PRO A 37 -6.50 -6.84 4.05
CA PRO A 37 -7.77 -6.19 4.35
C PRO A 37 -7.57 -4.80 5.00
N LEU A 38 -7.03 -3.83 4.27
CA LEU A 38 -6.76 -2.48 4.79
C LEU A 38 -7.96 -1.52 4.77
N LYS A 39 -9.14 -1.96 4.33
CA LYS A 39 -10.34 -1.11 4.26
C LYS A 39 -10.63 -0.38 5.59
N GLU A 40 -10.58 -1.10 6.70
CA GLU A 40 -10.84 -0.57 8.05
C GLU A 40 -9.65 0.19 8.63
N PHE A 41 -8.44 0.00 8.08
CA PHE A 41 -7.26 0.80 8.43
C PHE A 41 -7.22 2.12 7.67
N TYR A 42 -7.78 2.17 6.47
CA TYR A 42 -7.66 3.30 5.57
C TYR A 42 -8.16 4.64 6.12
N PRO A 43 -9.26 4.72 6.90
CA PRO A 43 -9.65 5.94 7.62
C PRO A 43 -8.57 6.49 8.54
N HIS A 44 -7.59 5.68 8.91
CA HIS A 44 -6.46 5.96 9.79
C HIS A 44 -5.12 6.09 9.05
N LEU A 45 -5.06 5.89 7.73
CA LEU A 45 -3.85 5.98 6.91
C LEU A 45 -3.94 7.10 5.87
N ASN A 46 -2.84 7.77 5.56
CA ASN A 46 -2.75 8.63 4.38
C ASN A 46 -2.49 7.78 3.11
N LEU A 47 -2.52 8.39 1.93
CA LEU A 47 -2.32 7.64 0.68
C LEU A 47 -0.93 7.01 0.56
N GLU A 48 0.13 7.70 0.98
CA GLU A 48 1.50 7.19 1.03
C GLU A 48 1.57 5.95 1.90
N GLU A 49 0.98 6.04 3.07
CA GLU A 49 0.97 5.00 4.08
C GLU A 49 0.29 3.74 3.55
N LEU A 50 -0.83 3.91 2.85
CA LEU A 50 -1.48 2.81 2.14
C LEU A 50 -0.57 2.21 1.06
N ILE A 51 -0.08 3.04 0.14
CA ILE A 51 0.71 2.59 -1.01
C ILE A 51 1.96 1.83 -0.56
N VAL A 52 2.72 2.41 0.36
CA VAL A 52 3.96 1.82 0.87
C VAL A 52 3.64 0.54 1.61
N PHE A 53 2.59 0.50 2.44
CA PHE A 53 2.22 -0.72 3.15
C PHE A 53 1.87 -1.86 2.20
N GLU A 54 1.01 -1.61 1.22
CA GLU A 54 0.53 -2.66 0.30
C GLU A 54 1.67 -3.23 -0.55
N ILE A 55 2.54 -2.37 -1.10
CA ILE A 55 3.71 -2.80 -1.86
C ILE A 55 4.67 -3.61 -0.97
N ALA A 56 5.09 -3.01 0.15
CA ALA A 56 6.14 -3.60 0.98
C ALA A 56 5.69 -4.88 1.69
N SER A 57 4.45 -4.93 2.19
CA SER A 57 3.92 -6.13 2.82
C SER A 57 3.84 -7.30 1.82
N TRP A 58 3.47 -7.04 0.56
CA TRP A 58 3.49 -8.06 -0.48
C TRP A 58 4.92 -8.52 -0.80
N GLU A 59 5.86 -7.61 -1.04
CA GLU A 59 7.27 -7.94 -1.33
C GLU A 59 7.94 -8.72 -0.19
N LEU A 60 7.70 -8.32 1.06
CA LEU A 60 8.27 -8.98 2.24
C LEU A 60 7.70 -10.38 2.42
N ARG A 61 6.41 -10.59 2.14
CA ARG A 61 5.79 -11.92 2.18
C ARG A 61 6.27 -12.81 1.04
N SER A 62 6.43 -12.27 -0.18
CA SER A 62 6.93 -13.04 -1.33
C SER A 62 8.37 -13.54 -1.16
N THR A 63 9.16 -12.82 -0.39
CA THR A 63 10.55 -13.17 -0.06
C THR A 63 10.70 -13.91 1.27
N HIS A 64 9.60 -14.25 1.94
CA HIS A 64 9.59 -14.93 3.25
C HIS A 64 10.42 -14.19 4.32
N ASP A 65 10.39 -12.86 4.30
CA ASP A 65 11.23 -12.04 5.15
C ASP A 65 11.05 -12.37 6.64
N SER A 66 12.18 -12.56 7.34
CA SER A 66 12.18 -12.96 8.74
C SER A 66 11.81 -11.82 9.68
N GLY A 67 12.12 -10.57 9.32
CA GLY A 67 11.80 -9.40 10.11
C GLY A 67 10.30 -9.11 10.12
N LEU A 68 9.62 -9.23 8.98
CA LEU A 68 8.16 -9.15 8.90
C LEU A 68 7.53 -10.24 9.76
N ARG A 69 7.99 -11.49 9.64
CA ARG A 69 7.47 -12.61 10.46
C ARG A 69 7.62 -12.32 11.96
N ASN A 70 8.74 -11.76 12.39
CA ASN A 70 8.95 -11.36 13.78
C ASN A 70 8.05 -10.20 14.21
N ALA A 71 7.88 -9.18 13.35
CA ALA A 71 6.98 -8.07 13.61
C ALA A 71 5.52 -8.54 13.73
N VAL A 72 5.07 -9.43 12.84
CA VAL A 72 3.71 -10.02 12.88
C VAL A 72 3.50 -10.89 14.11
N ARG A 73 4.52 -11.65 14.54
CA ARG A 73 4.48 -12.46 15.79
C ARG A 73 4.35 -11.62 17.05
N SER A 74 4.89 -10.40 17.07
CA SER A 74 4.76 -9.50 18.24
C SER A 74 3.32 -9.04 18.47
N ARG A 75 2.48 -9.09 17.42
CA ARG A 75 1.11 -8.56 17.38
C ARG A 75 1.00 -7.06 17.70
N ASP A 76 2.12 -6.33 17.78
CA ASP A 76 2.14 -4.88 17.88
C ASP A 76 1.83 -4.29 16.50
N ILE A 77 0.59 -3.84 16.31
CA ILE A 77 0.14 -3.24 15.05
C ILE A 77 1.02 -2.07 14.63
N TYR A 78 1.46 -1.24 15.56
CA TYR A 78 2.34 -0.13 15.23
C TYR A 78 3.72 -0.63 14.83
N GLY A 79 4.26 -1.64 15.54
CA GLY A 79 5.52 -2.28 15.18
C GLY A 79 5.51 -2.92 13.80
N ILE A 80 4.39 -3.53 13.39
CA ILE A 80 4.20 -4.07 12.03
C ILE A 80 4.28 -2.95 10.98
N PHE A 81 3.51 -1.86 11.18
CA PHE A 81 3.55 -0.73 10.26
C PHE A 81 4.93 -0.05 10.24
N ASP A 82 5.57 0.19 11.39
CA ASP A 82 6.91 0.79 11.49
C ASP A 82 7.96 -0.04 10.73
N TYR A 83 7.91 -1.38 10.86
CA TYR A 83 8.77 -2.29 10.11
C TYR A 83 8.55 -2.19 8.60
N ILE A 84 7.28 -2.31 8.16
CA ILE A 84 6.90 -2.27 6.74
C ILE A 84 7.26 -0.92 6.12
N PHE A 85 7.05 0.21 6.83
CA PHE A 85 7.46 1.52 6.35
C PHE A 85 8.96 1.70 6.29
N GLY A 86 9.69 1.22 7.30
CA GLY A 86 11.15 1.24 7.30
C GLY A 86 11.75 0.54 6.08
N TYR A 87 11.15 -0.57 5.66
CA TYR A 87 11.53 -1.28 4.45
C TYR A 87 11.04 -0.61 3.16
N GLY A 88 9.75 -0.27 3.11
CA GLY A 88 9.07 0.13 1.89
C GLY A 88 9.29 1.57 1.48
N PHE A 89 9.37 2.51 2.43
CA PHE A 89 9.40 3.94 2.14
C PHE A 89 10.64 4.32 1.31
N PRO A 90 11.89 3.94 1.69
CA PRO A 90 13.06 4.26 0.88
C PRO A 90 13.00 3.64 -0.52
N ARG A 91 12.38 2.47 -0.65
CA ARG A 91 12.21 1.78 -1.93
C ARG A 91 11.24 2.54 -2.81
N VAL A 92 10.02 2.79 -2.35
CA VAL A 92 9.00 3.52 -3.11
C VAL A 92 9.50 4.90 -3.54
N HIS A 93 10.25 5.61 -2.69
CA HIS A 93 10.75 6.96 -2.99
C HIS A 93 12.12 7.02 -3.69
N ARG A 94 12.79 5.89 -3.95
CA ARG A 94 14.13 5.86 -4.58
C ARG A 94 14.21 6.61 -5.93
N TYR A 95 13.10 6.73 -6.65
CA TYR A 95 13.06 7.27 -8.01
C TYR A 95 12.25 8.56 -8.14
N GLU A 96 12.11 9.40 -7.10
CA GLU A 96 11.30 10.62 -7.21
C GLU A 96 11.72 11.52 -8.40
N PRO A 97 10.76 11.85 -9.28
CA PRO A 97 10.49 13.25 -9.50
C PRO A 97 8.99 13.49 -9.35
N THR A 98 8.46 13.44 -8.13
CA THR A 98 7.08 13.87 -7.87
C THR A 98 7.01 15.36 -8.21
N SER A 99 6.44 15.70 -9.38
CA SER A 99 6.40 17.07 -9.88
C SER A 99 5.81 18.01 -8.82
N LYS A 100 6.26 19.28 -8.77
CA LYS A 100 5.76 20.27 -7.78
C LYS A 100 4.22 20.35 -7.74
N ILE A 101 3.57 20.12 -8.88
CA ILE A 101 2.10 20.10 -9.05
C ILE A 101 1.47 18.93 -8.28
N LEU A 102 2.11 17.75 -8.29
CA LEU A 102 1.63 16.56 -7.58
C LEU A 102 1.87 16.63 -6.08
N LYS A 103 2.95 17.29 -5.62
CA LYS A 103 3.19 17.53 -4.19
C LYS A 103 2.02 18.27 -3.52
N GLY A 104 1.41 19.24 -4.20
CA GLY A 104 0.23 19.96 -3.69
C GLY A 104 -1.04 19.10 -3.60
N ARG A 105 -1.31 18.25 -4.62
CA ARG A 105 -2.43 17.30 -4.58
C ARG A 105 -2.23 16.23 -3.50
N TYR A 106 -1.00 15.75 -3.39
CA TYR A 106 -0.58 14.76 -2.42
C TYR A 106 -0.71 15.26 -0.97
N ALA A 107 -0.26 16.50 -0.70
CA ALA A 107 -0.42 17.13 0.60
C ALA A 107 -1.90 17.28 1.00
N ARG A 108 -2.81 17.52 0.05
CA ARG A 108 -4.26 17.55 0.29
C ARG A 108 -4.87 16.18 0.57
N MET A 109 -4.20 15.09 0.16
CA MET A 109 -4.61 13.72 0.46
C MET A 109 -4.13 13.22 1.82
N ASN A 110 -3.36 14.02 2.57
CA ASN A 110 -2.98 13.73 3.94
C ASN A 110 -3.89 14.48 4.93
N PRO A 111 -4.95 13.85 5.47
CA PRO A 111 -5.84 14.49 6.44
C PRO A 111 -5.23 14.56 7.85
N PHE A 112 -3.99 14.10 8.04
CA PHE A 112 -3.37 13.88 9.34
C PHE A 112 -2.21 14.81 9.64
N LYS A 113 -2.10 15.98 9.01
CA LYS A 113 -0.98 16.94 9.19
C LYS A 113 -0.39 16.91 10.62
N GLY A 114 0.73 16.21 10.81
CA GLY A 114 1.45 16.10 12.08
C GLY A 114 0.99 15.04 13.10
N ARG A 115 -0.03 14.21 12.83
CA ARG A 115 -0.59 13.22 13.77
C ARG A 115 0.19 11.89 13.77
N ASN A 116 0.50 11.39 14.96
CA ASN A 116 1.24 10.15 15.14
C ASN A 116 0.44 8.92 14.65
N LEU A 117 1.05 8.12 13.77
CA LEU A 117 0.47 6.87 13.27
C LEU A 117 0.07 5.91 14.39
N ARG A 118 0.88 5.78 15.45
CA ARG A 118 0.59 4.91 16.61
C ARG A 118 -0.77 5.23 17.22
N HIS A 119 -1.06 6.50 17.46
CA HIS A 119 -2.36 6.94 18.01
C HIS A 119 -3.52 6.72 17.05
N ARG A 120 -3.29 6.80 15.73
CA ARG A 120 -4.33 6.56 14.74
C ARG A 120 -4.70 5.07 14.69
N LEU A 121 -3.69 4.19 14.74
CA LEU A 121 -3.89 2.74 14.71
C LEU A 121 -4.56 2.18 15.98
N GLN A 122 -4.42 2.85 17.14
CA GLN A 122 -5.14 2.48 18.37
C GLN A 122 -6.66 2.50 18.27
N ARG A 123 -7.21 3.16 17.22
CA ARG A 123 -8.66 3.27 16.99
C ARG A 123 -9.22 2.09 16.20
N VAL A 124 -8.34 1.29 15.61
CA VAL A 124 -8.74 0.09 14.86
C VAL A 124 -9.13 -0.99 15.85
N SER A 125 -10.26 -1.65 15.60
CA SER A 125 -10.75 -2.70 16.49
C SER A 125 -9.79 -3.90 16.52
N LEU A 126 -9.75 -4.61 17.65
CA LEU A 126 -8.87 -5.77 17.81
C LEU A 126 -9.18 -6.88 16.78
N GLY A 127 -10.45 -7.05 16.40
CA GLY A 127 -10.86 -8.01 15.36
C GLY A 127 -10.18 -7.69 14.02
N VAL A 128 -10.26 -6.43 13.58
CA VAL A 128 -9.63 -5.97 12.34
C VAL A 128 -8.09 -6.11 12.39
N VAL A 129 -7.49 -5.84 13.55
CA VAL A 129 -6.04 -6.05 13.75
C VAL A 129 -5.68 -7.53 13.59
N ASN A 130 -6.47 -8.44 14.14
CA ASN A 130 -6.25 -9.88 14.01
C ASN A 130 -6.41 -10.34 12.56
N ASP A 131 -7.44 -9.86 11.85
CA ASP A 131 -7.66 -10.16 10.44
C ASP A 131 -6.46 -9.76 9.57
N LEU A 132 -5.90 -8.56 9.82
CA LEU A 132 -4.69 -8.11 9.13
C LEU A 132 -3.49 -9.00 9.47
N ILE A 133 -3.27 -9.32 10.74
CA ILE A 133 -2.18 -10.19 11.18
C ILE A 133 -2.26 -11.55 10.50
N ASP A 134 -3.45 -12.14 10.40
CA ASP A 134 -3.65 -13.45 9.78
C ASP A 134 -3.47 -13.37 8.26
N ALA A 135 -3.90 -12.30 7.61
CA ALA A 135 -3.60 -12.03 6.21
C ALA A 135 -2.08 -11.90 5.97
N LEU A 136 -1.35 -11.23 6.87
CA LEU A 136 0.11 -11.05 6.76
C LEU A 136 0.91 -12.33 7.00
N LYS A 137 0.35 -13.33 7.69
CA LYS A 137 0.97 -14.66 7.83
C LYS A 137 0.75 -15.54 6.59
N ALA A 138 -0.30 -15.28 5.82
CA ALA A 138 -0.63 -16.08 4.66
C ALA A 138 0.43 -15.89 3.56
N PRO A 139 0.79 -16.97 2.83
CA PRO A 139 1.68 -16.85 1.68
C PRO A 139 1.06 -15.88 0.65
N VAL A 140 1.90 -15.11 -0.05
CA VAL A 140 1.50 -14.56 -1.34
C VAL A 140 1.29 -15.76 -2.24
N ASN A 141 0.16 -15.83 -2.95
CA ASN A 141 -0.24 -16.89 -3.92
C ASN A 141 -1.77 -16.87 -4.14
N LYS A 142 -2.51 -16.06 -3.37
CA LYS A 142 -3.97 -15.94 -3.55
C LYS A 142 -4.33 -15.31 -4.89
N TYR A 143 -3.44 -14.56 -5.52
CA TYR A 143 -3.70 -13.90 -6.80
C TYR A 143 -2.58 -14.15 -7.78
N LEU A 144 -2.90 -14.90 -8.85
CA LEU A 144 -2.03 -15.07 -10.00
C LEU A 144 -2.64 -14.33 -11.17
N PHE A 145 -1.80 -13.78 -12.02
CA PHE A 145 -2.27 -13.31 -13.31
C PHE A 145 -2.75 -14.47 -14.19
N GLU A 146 -3.67 -14.20 -15.11
CA GLU A 146 -4.25 -15.19 -16.02
C GLU A 146 -3.24 -16.14 -16.65
N SER A 147 -2.09 -15.64 -17.11
CA SER A 147 -1.14 -16.54 -17.76
C SER A 147 -0.21 -17.29 -16.81
N ASP A 148 0.01 -16.75 -15.61
CA ASP A 148 0.68 -17.50 -14.55
C ASP A 148 -0.29 -18.51 -13.93
N PHE A 149 -1.60 -18.24 -14.00
CA PHE A 149 -2.67 -19.13 -13.56
C PHE A 149 -2.79 -20.35 -14.48
N GLU A 150 -2.68 -20.20 -15.81
CA GLU A 150 -2.62 -21.34 -16.74
C GLU A 150 -1.43 -22.25 -16.49
N ASP A 151 -0.26 -21.69 -16.14
CA ASP A 151 0.91 -22.47 -15.80
C ASP A 151 0.80 -23.09 -14.40
N PHE A 152 0.25 -22.37 -13.41
CA PHE A 152 0.14 -22.83 -12.01
C PHE A 152 -1.01 -23.83 -11.78
N SER A 153 -2.11 -23.70 -12.51
CA SER A 153 -3.26 -24.63 -12.49
C SER A 153 -2.88 -26.05 -12.95
N ARG A 154 -1.77 -26.19 -13.69
CA ARG A 154 -1.25 -27.50 -14.10
C ARG A 154 -0.53 -28.26 -12.98
N PHE A 155 -0.16 -27.59 -11.88
CA PHE A 155 0.73 -28.15 -10.85
C PHE A 155 0.19 -28.10 -9.42
N THR A 156 -1.00 -27.53 -9.17
CA THR A 156 -1.50 -27.33 -7.80
C THR A 156 -3.03 -27.34 -7.70
N ASP A 157 -3.53 -27.78 -6.55
CA ASP A 157 -4.97 -27.78 -6.23
C ASP A 157 -5.49 -26.34 -6.10
N MET A 158 -6.49 -25.99 -6.91
CA MET A 158 -6.78 -24.63 -7.36
C MET A 158 -7.71 -23.81 -6.44
N ASP A 159 -8.32 -24.43 -5.44
CA ASP A 159 -9.50 -23.88 -4.74
C ASP A 159 -9.28 -22.56 -3.99
N ALA A 160 -8.02 -22.12 -3.81
CA ALA A 160 -7.68 -20.90 -3.09
C ALA A 160 -7.09 -19.76 -3.97
N THR A 161 -6.81 -20.00 -5.25
CA THR A 161 -6.13 -19.02 -6.11
C THR A 161 -7.11 -18.29 -7.02
N LYS A 162 -7.12 -16.96 -6.95
CA LYS A 162 -7.94 -16.08 -7.79
C LYS A 162 -7.13 -15.60 -8.98
N MET A 163 -7.75 -15.65 -10.15
CA MET A 163 -7.16 -15.17 -11.39
C MET A 163 -7.33 -13.65 -11.53
N LEU A 164 -6.26 -12.96 -11.95
CA LEU A 164 -6.27 -11.55 -12.34
C LEU A 164 -6.18 -11.43 -13.85
N GLY A 165 -7.18 -10.82 -14.48
CA GLY A 165 -7.30 -10.73 -15.95
C GLY A 165 -6.38 -9.70 -16.64
N PHE A 166 -5.23 -9.33 -16.06
CA PHE A 166 -4.41 -8.25 -16.62
C PHE A 166 -2.91 -8.37 -16.35
N GLN A 167 -2.08 -8.48 -17.40
CA GLN A 167 -0.61 -8.62 -17.28
C GLN A 167 0.19 -7.59 -18.09
N PRO A 168 0.97 -6.70 -17.46
CA PRO A 168 1.81 -5.76 -18.20
C PRO A 168 2.98 -6.42 -18.94
N LYS A 169 3.51 -7.55 -18.42
CA LYS A 169 4.79 -8.14 -18.85
C LYS A 169 4.76 -8.68 -20.29
N ARG A 170 3.61 -9.09 -20.81
CA ARG A 170 3.45 -9.70 -22.15
C ARG A 170 3.43 -8.70 -23.31
N TYR A 171 3.43 -7.41 -23.03
CA TYR A 171 3.27 -6.38 -24.05
C TYR A 171 4.60 -5.71 -24.42
N ASN A 172 4.71 -5.20 -25.65
CA ASN A 172 5.88 -4.40 -26.07
C ASN A 172 5.94 -3.05 -25.31
N ARG A 173 7.08 -2.35 -25.36
CA ARG A 173 7.32 -1.12 -24.57
C ARG A 173 6.22 -0.06 -24.70
N LYS A 174 5.72 0.20 -25.91
CA LYS A 174 4.67 1.20 -26.16
C LYS A 174 3.33 0.79 -25.57
N HIS A 175 2.98 -0.50 -25.68
CA HIS A 175 1.78 -1.04 -25.05
C HIS A 175 1.89 -1.06 -23.53
N ARG A 176 3.09 -1.35 -22.97
CA ARG A 176 3.35 -1.34 -21.52
C ARG A 176 2.97 -0.02 -20.85
N GLU A 177 3.29 1.12 -21.46
CA GLU A 177 2.95 2.44 -20.90
C GLU A 177 1.44 2.70 -20.88
N SER A 178 0.74 2.40 -21.98
CA SER A 178 -0.73 2.56 -22.06
C SER A 178 -1.45 1.65 -21.06
N ILE A 179 -0.94 0.43 -20.91
CA ILE A 179 -1.39 -0.58 -19.96
C ILE A 179 -1.13 -0.13 -18.53
N ALA A 180 0.05 0.41 -18.23
CA ALA A 180 0.39 0.93 -16.91
C ALA A 180 -0.59 2.02 -16.45
N GLN A 181 -0.99 2.92 -17.36
CA GLN A 181 -1.94 3.98 -17.06
C GLN A 181 -3.34 3.44 -16.77
N ARG A 182 -3.83 2.48 -17.57
CA ARG A 182 -5.12 1.82 -17.32
C ARG A 182 -5.11 1.06 -15.99
N TYR A 183 -4.00 0.40 -15.69
CA TYR A 183 -3.84 -0.34 -14.45
C TYR A 183 -3.79 0.58 -13.22
N ALA A 184 -3.06 1.69 -13.31
CA ALA A 184 -3.09 2.72 -12.28
C ALA A 184 -4.50 3.30 -12.08
N ALA A 185 -5.31 3.42 -13.14
CA ALA A 185 -6.70 3.86 -13.03
C ALA A 185 -7.59 2.81 -12.33
N GLU A 186 -7.36 1.52 -12.55
CA GLU A 186 -8.05 0.44 -11.83
C GLU A 186 -7.69 0.42 -10.34
N ILE A 187 -6.40 0.51 -10.02
CA ILE A 187 -5.92 0.63 -8.63
C ILE A 187 -6.54 1.87 -7.98
N ALA A 188 -6.58 3.00 -8.67
CA ALA A 188 -7.23 4.21 -8.17
C ALA A 188 -8.71 4.00 -7.88
N ARG A 189 -9.43 3.26 -8.73
CA ARG A 189 -10.83 2.88 -8.51
C ARG A 189 -10.98 2.00 -7.27
N PHE A 190 -10.09 1.01 -7.09
CA PHE A 190 -10.08 0.12 -5.94
C PHE A 190 -9.84 0.89 -4.62
N ILE A 191 -8.79 1.71 -4.55
CA ILE A 191 -8.53 2.59 -3.41
C ILE A 191 -9.70 3.54 -3.16
N SER A 192 -10.39 3.98 -4.22
CA SER A 192 -11.54 4.86 -4.08
C SER A 192 -12.76 4.22 -3.41
N GLN A 193 -12.81 2.88 -3.33
CA GLN A 193 -13.84 2.15 -2.58
C GLN A 193 -13.55 2.15 -1.07
N TYR A 194 -12.30 2.38 -0.68
CA TYR A 194 -11.91 2.49 0.73
C TYR A 194 -12.18 3.88 1.30
N LEU A 195 -12.32 4.89 0.42
CA LEU A 195 -12.63 6.27 0.78
C LEU A 195 -14.06 6.41 1.34
N GLY A 196 -14.22 6.07 2.62
CA GLY A 196 -15.30 6.54 3.48
C GLY A 196 -14.93 7.85 4.20
N ASP A 197 -15.90 8.35 4.97
CA ASP A 197 -15.78 9.49 5.88
C ASP A 197 -14.51 9.37 6.76
N TYR A 198 -13.72 10.44 6.83
CA TYR A 198 -12.55 10.51 7.71
C TYR A 198 -12.99 10.66 9.17
N VAL A 199 -12.38 9.93 10.12
CA VAL A 199 -12.62 10.14 11.55
C VAL A 199 -11.64 11.18 12.09
N PRO A 200 -12.08 12.42 12.42
CA PRO A 200 -11.22 13.40 13.06
C PRO A 200 -10.68 12.84 14.40
N THR A 201 -9.44 13.14 14.75
CA THR A 201 -8.98 12.95 16.13
C THR A 201 -9.34 14.20 16.93
N PRO A 202 -9.93 14.07 18.14
CA PRO A 202 -9.99 15.18 19.07
C PRO A 202 -8.57 15.69 19.35
N ASN A 203 -8.44 17.02 19.42
CA ASN A 203 -7.26 17.81 19.77
C ASN A 203 -6.13 17.06 20.50
N GLN A 204 -4.94 16.96 19.88
CA GLN A 204 -3.67 17.06 20.58
C GLN A 204 -2.64 17.70 19.64
N GLY A 205 -2.16 18.89 20.02
CA GLY A 205 -1.08 19.59 19.35
C GLY A 205 0.25 18.91 19.66
N GLN A 206 0.82 18.23 18.67
CA GLN A 206 2.27 18.14 18.47
C GLN A 206 2.53 17.57 17.08
N LEU A 207 3.32 18.31 16.30
CA LEU A 207 3.62 18.04 14.91
C LEU A 207 4.77 17.02 14.81
N PHE A 208 4.57 15.90 14.12
CA PHE A 208 5.68 15.07 13.64
C PHE A 208 5.55 14.82 12.13
N PRO A 209 6.50 15.29 11.29
CA PRO A 209 6.57 14.89 9.89
C PRO A 209 7.05 13.43 9.79
N VAL A 210 6.15 12.53 9.35
CA VAL A 210 6.44 11.10 9.11
C VAL A 210 7.58 10.92 8.10
N ALA A 211 7.65 11.81 7.09
CA ALA A 211 8.69 11.78 6.06
C ALA A 211 10.11 11.90 6.63
N ASP A 212 10.34 12.72 7.66
CA ASP A 212 11.70 12.97 8.18
C ASP A 212 12.31 11.74 8.88
N ARG A 213 11.48 10.88 9.48
CA ARG A 213 11.95 9.70 10.23
C ARG A 213 12.48 8.59 9.32
N TYR A 214 11.87 8.42 8.14
CA TYR A 214 12.19 7.34 7.20
C TYR A 214 13.10 7.80 6.06
N SER A 215 13.16 9.10 5.77
CA SER A 215 14.11 9.66 4.77
C SER A 215 15.58 9.54 5.20
N ARG A 216 15.85 9.41 6.51
CA ARG A 216 17.22 9.41 7.08
C ARG A 216 17.77 8.02 7.41
N ARG A 217 17.00 6.95 7.21
CA ARG A 217 17.41 5.56 7.50
C ARG A 217 17.75 4.81 6.21
N VAL A 218 18.81 5.25 5.53
CA VAL A 218 19.44 4.44 4.47
C VAL A 218 20.91 4.23 4.81
N PRO A 219 21.30 3.09 5.40
CA PRO A 219 22.64 2.58 5.18
C PRO A 219 22.66 2.03 3.75
N VAL A 220 23.43 2.67 2.88
CA VAL A 220 23.77 2.12 1.57
C VAL A 220 24.71 0.94 1.83
N HIS A 221 24.17 -0.28 1.89
CA HIS A 221 24.99 -1.46 1.73
C HIS A 221 24.95 -1.86 0.26
N SER A 222 26.05 -1.52 -0.40
CA SER A 222 26.49 -1.96 -1.72
C SER A 222 26.68 -3.48 -1.75
#